data_AF-A0A3L5TRL2-F1
#
_entry.id   AF-A0A3L5TRL2-F1
#
_cell.length_a   1.000
_cell.length_b   1.000
_cell.length_c   1.000
_cell.angle_alpha   90.00
_cell.angle_beta   90.00
_cell.angle_gamma   90.00
#
_symmetry.space_group_name_H-M   'P 1'
#
loop_
_entity.id
_entity.type
_entity.pdbx_description
1 polymer ?
#
loop_
_entity_poly.entity_id
_entity_poly.type
_entity_poly.pdbx_seq_one_letter_code
_entity_poly.pdbx_strand_id
1 'polypeptide(L)'
;MHHICQRIIKKGGDVPNIIPNEAELEYYLSTPTDEELNILKEKFVGCIEGAATATGCKATYKFADHFYSALMSNNRMAQLFEQNASSIGVHIDNDLDVILKYGGATDMGNVSRIVPSIHPKYYIGTKICNHNEGFTTASGDPAAQPYTLAISKALAMTALDIYTKPAVLKEIKEEF
;
A
#
# COMPACT_ATOMS: atom_id res chain seq x y z
N MET A 1 0.32 6.09 10.19
CA MET A 1 0.26 4.63 9.99
C MET A 1 1.05 3.97 11.11
N HIS A 2 0.57 2.86 11.70
CA HIS A 2 1.27 2.17 12.80
C HIS A 2 2.11 1.02 12.24
N HIS A 3 3.04 0.48 13.04
CA HIS A 3 3.73 -0.78 12.71
C HIS A 3 2.71 -1.92 12.73
N ILE A 4 2.58 -2.61 11.60
CA ILE A 4 1.63 -3.72 11.42
C ILE A 4 2.41 -5.01 11.27
N CYS A 5 2.02 -6.02 12.04
CA CYS A 5 2.53 -7.38 11.98
C CYS A 5 1.33 -8.33 11.87
N GLN A 6 1.00 -8.75 10.65
CA GLN A 6 -0.07 -9.70 10.38
C GLN A 6 0.52 -11.08 10.14
N ARG A 7 -0.20 -12.14 10.52
CA ARG A 7 0.31 -13.50 10.41
C ARG A 7 -0.73 -14.52 10.06
N ILE A 8 -0.26 -15.62 9.49
CA ILE A 8 -0.96 -16.90 9.46
C ILE A 8 -0.06 -17.97 10.05
N ILE A 9 -0.67 -18.99 10.66
CA ILE A 9 0.01 -20.22 11.06
C ILE A 9 -0.31 -21.23 9.96
N LYS A 10 0.68 -21.57 9.13
CA LYS A 10 0.51 -22.60 8.08
C LYS A 10 0.54 -23.99 8.67
N LYS A 11 1.36 -24.20 9.70
CA LYS A 11 1.47 -25.44 10.46
C LYS A 11 1.63 -25.15 11.94
N GLY A 12 0.75 -25.74 12.75
CA GLY A 12 0.74 -25.56 14.21
C GLY A 12 0.41 -26.84 14.99
N GLY A 13 0.46 -28.00 14.32
CA GLY A 13 0.05 -29.29 14.87
C GLY A 13 -1.31 -29.76 14.35
N ASP A 14 -1.43 -31.08 14.16
CA ASP A 14 -2.63 -31.72 13.59
C ASP A 14 -3.51 -32.37 14.67
N VAL A 15 -2.94 -32.74 15.81
CA VAL A 15 -3.62 -33.51 16.87
C VAL A 15 -3.34 -32.90 18.25
N PRO A 16 -4.36 -32.60 19.09
CA PRO A 16 -4.18 -31.87 20.35
C PRO A 16 -3.29 -32.53 21.42
N ASN A 17 -3.14 -33.85 21.39
CA ASN A 17 -2.36 -34.60 22.39
C ASN A 17 -1.00 -35.08 21.86
N ILE A 18 -0.60 -34.66 20.66
CA ILE A 18 0.71 -34.95 20.07
C ILE A 18 1.47 -33.63 19.96
N ILE A 19 2.65 -33.56 20.58
CA ILE A 19 3.52 -32.38 20.48
C ILE A 19 4.03 -32.28 19.03
N PRO A 20 3.79 -31.15 18.33
CA PRO A 20 4.26 -30.98 16.96
C PRO A 20 5.79 -30.95 16.90
N ASN A 21 6.37 -31.55 15.87
CA ASN A 21 7.82 -31.52 15.61
C ASN A 21 8.24 -30.31 14.77
N GLU A 22 7.31 -29.65 14.07
CA GLU A 22 7.54 -28.44 13.29
C GLU A 22 6.38 -27.45 13.41
N ALA A 23 6.68 -26.16 13.25
CA ALA A 23 5.70 -25.10 13.10
C ALA A 23 6.14 -24.16 11.98
N GLU A 24 5.19 -23.71 11.17
CA GLU A 24 5.44 -22.81 10.05
C GLU A 24 4.47 -21.63 10.13
N LEU A 25 5.03 -20.43 10.11
CA LEU A 25 4.28 -19.18 10.15
C LEU A 25 4.71 -18.29 8.99
N GLU A 26 3.75 -17.54 8.46
CA GLU A 26 4.02 -16.50 7.47
C GLU A 26 3.52 -15.17 8.00
N TYR A 27 4.36 -14.14 7.82
CA TYR A 27 4.16 -12.83 8.38
C TYR A 27 4.25 -11.75 7.30
N TYR A 28 3.36 -10.76 7.39
CA TYR A 28 3.49 -9.47 6.72
C TYR A 28 3.89 -8.41 7.74
N LEU A 29 5.03 -7.77 7.47
CA LEU A 29 5.54 -6.63 8.24
C LEU A 29 5.34 -5.36 7.41
N SER A 30 4.73 -4.33 7.99
CA SER A 30 4.50 -3.05 7.33
C SER A 30 4.75 -1.90 8.28
N THR A 31 5.43 -0.87 7.78
CA THR A 31 5.75 0.37 8.50
C THR A 31 5.50 1.58 7.60
N PRO A 32 5.33 2.79 8.17
CA PRO A 32 5.24 4.03 7.41
C PRO A 32 6.43 4.31 6.49
N THR A 33 7.65 3.93 6.90
CA THR A 33 8.88 4.16 6.14
C THR A 33 9.72 2.90 6.01
N ASP A 34 10.61 2.88 5.01
CA ASP A 34 11.49 1.73 4.74
C ASP A 34 12.57 1.60 5.84
N GLU A 35 13.01 2.72 6.45
CA GLU A 35 13.95 2.72 7.58
C GLU A 35 13.34 2.05 8.81
N GLU A 36 12.09 2.38 9.13
CA GLU A 36 11.37 1.74 10.23
C GLU A 36 11.16 0.25 9.98
N LEU A 37 10.98 -0.16 8.71
CA LEU A 37 10.83 -1.56 8.36
C LEU A 37 12.10 -2.36 8.68
N ASN A 38 13.27 -1.79 8.41
CA ASN A 38 14.54 -2.44 8.71
C ASN A 38 14.73 -2.64 10.22
N ILE A 39 14.40 -1.62 11.02
CA ILE A 39 14.42 -1.70 12.49
C ILE A 39 13.43 -2.78 12.98
N LEU A 40 12.23 -2.83 12.39
CA LEU A 40 11.22 -3.84 12.74
C LEU A 40 11.68 -5.26 12.39
N LYS A 41 12.34 -5.45 11.24
CA LYS A 41 12.90 -6.75 10.82
C LYS A 41 13.92 -7.27 11.82
N GLU A 42 14.86 -6.42 12.27
CA GLU A 42 15.86 -6.82 13.27
C GLU A 42 15.21 -7.25 14.58
N LYS A 43 14.26 -6.47 15.09
CA LYS A 43 13.50 -6.82 16.31
C LYS A 43 12.73 -8.13 16.14
N PHE A 44 12.11 -8.31 14.98
CA PHE A 44 11.32 -9.50 14.66
C PHE A 44 12.19 -10.76 14.62
N VAL A 45 13.38 -10.69 14.01
CA VAL A 45 14.37 -11.76 14.04
C VAL A 45 14.79 -12.08 15.47
N GLY A 46 15.07 -11.06 16.29
CA GLY A 46 15.40 -11.26 17.71
C GLY A 46 14.30 -12.00 18.48
N CYS A 47 13.02 -11.73 18.19
CA CYS A 47 11.90 -12.47 18.78
C CYS A 47 11.87 -13.95 18.34
N ILE A 48 12.13 -14.23 17.05
CA ILE A 48 12.17 -15.60 16.51
C ILE A 48 13.30 -16.39 17.17
N GLU A 49 14.50 -15.82 17.21
CA GLU A 49 15.68 -16.45 17.80
C GLU A 49 15.49 -16.67 19.30
N GLY A 50 14.97 -15.68 20.02
CA GLY A 50 14.66 -15.79 21.45
C GLY A 50 13.66 -16.91 21.76
N ALA A 51 12.60 -17.05 20.95
CA ALA A 51 11.63 -18.13 21.10
C ALA A 51 12.26 -19.51 20.83
N ALA A 52 13.11 -19.62 19.81
CA ALA A 52 13.84 -20.85 19.49
C ALA A 52 14.78 -21.26 20.64
N THR A 53 15.57 -20.32 21.15
CA THR A 53 16.45 -20.55 22.30
C THR A 53 15.68 -20.99 23.54
N ALA A 54 14.59 -20.29 23.88
CA ALA A 54 13.79 -20.60 25.07
C ALA A 54 13.14 -21.99 25.03
N THR A 55 12.86 -22.51 23.83
CA THR A 55 12.20 -23.80 23.62
C THR A 55 13.16 -24.93 23.26
N GLY A 56 14.45 -24.63 23.06
CA GLY A 56 15.43 -25.60 22.56
C GLY A 56 15.20 -26.00 21.10
N CYS A 57 14.39 -25.24 20.36
CA CYS A 57 14.12 -25.47 18.95
C CYS A 57 15.16 -24.79 18.05
N LYS A 58 15.15 -25.15 16.77
CA LYS A 58 15.87 -24.42 15.71
C LYS A 58 14.87 -23.58 14.93
N ALA A 59 15.21 -22.31 14.68
CA ALA A 59 14.46 -21.47 13.75
C ALA A 59 15.20 -21.32 12.42
N THR A 60 14.42 -21.24 11.34
CA THR A 60 14.86 -20.79 10.03
C THR A 60 13.83 -19.81 9.51
N TYR A 61 14.28 -18.70 8.93
CA TYR A 61 13.41 -17.68 8.37
C TYR A 61 13.96 -17.21 7.04
N LYS A 62 13.07 -16.77 6.15
CA LYS A 62 13.40 -16.13 4.89
C LYS A 62 12.50 -14.91 4.73
N PHE A 63 13.09 -13.75 4.46
CA PHE A 63 12.33 -12.59 4.00
C PHE A 63 12.01 -12.73 2.51
N ALA A 64 10.86 -12.20 2.10
CA ALA A 64 10.49 -12.18 0.69
C ALA A 64 11.54 -11.42 -0.14
N ASP A 65 11.82 -11.94 -1.33
CA ASP A 65 12.81 -11.35 -2.26
C ASP A 65 12.32 -10.01 -2.83
N HIS A 66 10.99 -9.82 -2.88
CA HIS A 66 10.34 -8.58 -3.30
C HIS A 66 9.56 -7.99 -2.14
N PHE A 67 9.76 -6.70 -1.87
CA PHE A 67 9.04 -5.95 -0.85
C PHE A 67 8.47 -4.66 -1.45
N TYR A 68 7.33 -4.23 -0.91
CA TYR A 68 6.73 -2.96 -1.27
C TYR A 68 7.39 -1.83 -0.48
N SER A 69 7.99 -0.86 -1.18
CA SER A 69 8.48 0.36 -0.55
C SER A 69 7.33 1.25 -0.11
N ALA A 70 7.57 2.09 0.90
CA ALA A 70 6.66 3.16 1.25
C ALA A 70 6.40 4.07 0.04
N LEU A 71 5.12 4.37 -0.22
CA LEU A 71 4.69 5.21 -1.33
C LEU A 71 5.15 6.66 -1.13
N MET A 72 5.90 7.18 -2.10
CA MET A 72 6.33 8.57 -2.13
C MET A 72 5.52 9.35 -3.17
N SER A 73 4.54 10.12 -2.70
CA SER A 73 3.72 10.94 -3.61
C SER A 73 4.42 12.27 -3.91
N ASN A 74 4.51 12.63 -5.19
CA ASN A 74 4.97 13.95 -5.61
C ASN A 74 3.84 14.97 -5.41
N ASN A 75 4.05 15.96 -4.55
CA ASN A 75 3.01 16.90 -4.13
C ASN A 75 2.59 17.79 -5.29
N ARG A 76 3.52 18.22 -6.16
CA ARG A 76 3.20 19.05 -7.31
C ARG A 76 2.30 18.32 -8.31
N MET A 77 2.60 17.05 -8.60
CA MET A 77 1.73 16.19 -9.40
C MET A 77 0.36 15.98 -8.73
N ALA A 78 0.32 15.79 -7.40
CA ALA A 78 -0.92 15.58 -6.66
C ALA A 78 -1.82 16.82 -6.71
N GLN A 79 -1.26 18.01 -6.50
CA GLN A 79 -1.98 19.29 -6.62
C GLN A 79 -2.53 19.50 -8.03
N LEU A 80 -1.75 19.18 -9.06
CA LEU A 80 -2.19 19.29 -10.45
C LEU A 80 -3.35 18.32 -10.75
N PHE A 81 -3.26 17.10 -10.24
CA PHE A 81 -4.35 16.12 -10.31
C PHE A 81 -5.61 16.61 -9.59
N GLU A 82 -5.48 17.16 -8.39
CA GLU A 82 -6.61 17.70 -7.63
C GLU A 82 -7.29 18.88 -8.37
N GLN A 83 -6.50 19.79 -8.94
CA GLN A 83 -7.02 20.91 -9.74
C GLN A 83 -7.79 20.40 -10.95
N ASN A 84 -7.24 19.43 -11.69
CA ASN A 84 -7.88 18.85 -12.85
C ASN A 84 -9.16 18.08 -12.47
N ALA A 85 -9.14 17.29 -11.40
CA ALA A 85 -10.32 16.62 -10.87
C ALA A 85 -11.41 17.62 -10.47
N SER A 86 -11.05 18.66 -9.74
CA SER A 86 -11.98 19.70 -9.31
C SER A 86 -12.61 20.43 -10.49
N SER A 87 -11.85 20.69 -11.55
CA SER A 87 -12.35 21.36 -12.77
C SER A 87 -13.45 20.58 -13.51
N ILE A 88 -13.55 19.27 -13.29
CA ILE A 88 -14.60 18.41 -13.86
C ILE A 88 -15.64 17.98 -12.82
N GLY A 89 -15.68 18.64 -11.66
CA GLY A 89 -16.66 18.41 -10.60
C GLY A 89 -16.36 17.22 -9.69
N VAL A 90 -15.14 16.67 -9.72
CA VAL A 90 -14.72 15.61 -8.79
C VAL A 90 -14.08 16.23 -7.57
N HIS A 91 -14.65 15.96 -6.39
CA HIS A 91 -14.06 16.36 -5.12
C HIS A 91 -13.03 15.33 -4.66
N ILE A 92 -11.81 15.80 -4.38
CA ILE A 92 -10.75 14.99 -3.78
C ILE A 92 -10.74 15.26 -2.28
N ASP A 93 -10.81 14.18 -1.50
CA ASP A 93 -10.68 14.24 -0.05
C ASP A 93 -9.19 14.16 0.33
N ASN A 94 -8.68 15.25 0.91
CA ASN A 94 -7.30 15.37 1.35
C ASN A 94 -7.16 15.17 2.88
N ASP A 95 -8.21 14.70 3.56
CA ASP A 95 -8.13 14.38 4.98
C ASP A 95 -7.12 13.23 5.20
N LEU A 96 -6.08 13.53 5.96
CA LEU A 96 -5.00 12.59 6.27
C LEU A 96 -5.51 11.34 7.01
N ASP A 97 -6.52 11.47 7.86
CA ASP A 97 -7.09 10.33 8.57
C ASP A 97 -7.85 9.42 7.60
N VAL A 98 -8.53 10.01 6.62
CA VAL A 98 -9.18 9.25 5.53
C VAL A 98 -8.13 8.54 4.68
N ILE A 99 -7.08 9.25 4.25
CA ILE A 99 -5.99 8.71 3.42
C ILE A 99 -5.28 7.55 4.15
N LEU A 100 -4.98 7.72 5.43
CA LEU A 100 -4.31 6.71 6.24
C LEU A 100 -5.22 5.52 6.54
N LYS A 101 -6.52 5.74 6.79
CA LYS A 101 -7.50 4.68 7.03
C LYS A 101 -7.67 3.77 5.82
N TYR A 102 -7.66 4.34 4.62
CA TYR A 102 -7.71 3.57 3.38
C TYR A 102 -6.32 3.28 2.83
N GLY A 103 -5.25 3.53 3.59
CA GLY A 103 -3.87 3.22 3.24
C GLY A 103 -3.68 1.73 2.91
N GLY A 104 -2.72 1.42 2.05
CA GLY A 104 -2.44 0.04 1.65
C GLY A 104 -1.03 -0.10 1.09
N ALA A 105 -0.52 -1.33 1.11
CA ALA A 105 0.76 -1.65 0.50
C ALA A 105 0.57 -1.91 -1.00
N THR A 106 1.38 -1.26 -1.84
CA THR A 106 1.33 -1.37 -3.30
C THR A 106 2.74 -1.31 -3.86
N ASP A 107 2.97 -2.08 -4.93
CA ASP A 107 4.17 -2.03 -5.77
C ASP A 107 4.39 -0.65 -6.43
N MET A 108 3.36 0.19 -6.51
CA MET A 108 3.51 1.60 -6.90
C MET A 108 4.48 2.35 -5.98
N GLY A 109 4.63 1.90 -4.73
CA GLY A 109 5.65 2.42 -3.82
C GLY A 109 7.06 2.22 -4.37
N ASN A 110 7.36 1.08 -5.00
CA ASN A 110 8.66 0.83 -5.63
C ASN A 110 8.86 1.74 -6.86
N VAL A 111 7.83 1.91 -7.70
CA VAL A 111 7.89 2.83 -8.86
C VAL A 111 8.15 4.27 -8.41
N SER A 112 7.50 4.69 -7.32
CA SER A 112 7.65 6.02 -6.75
C SER A 112 9.04 6.32 -6.20
N ARG A 113 9.92 5.32 -6.04
CA ARG A 113 11.33 5.54 -5.69
C ARG A 113 12.20 5.89 -6.90
N ILE A 114 11.72 5.65 -8.11
CA ILE A 114 12.51 5.78 -9.34
C ILE A 114 12.02 6.95 -10.18
N VAL A 115 10.71 7.22 -10.20
CA VAL A 115 10.11 8.31 -10.96
C VAL A 115 9.05 9.06 -10.16
N PRO A 116 8.88 10.38 -10.38
CA PRO A 116 7.79 11.15 -9.79
C PRO A 116 6.45 10.48 -10.04
N SER A 117 5.68 10.28 -8.97
CA SER A 117 4.54 9.39 -8.96
C SER A 117 3.42 9.91 -8.07
N ILE A 118 2.18 9.54 -8.41
CA ILE A 118 1.00 9.68 -7.54
C ILE A 118 0.21 8.37 -7.57
N HIS A 119 -0.53 8.07 -6.50
CA HIS A 119 -1.41 6.91 -6.43
C HIS A 119 -2.77 7.32 -5.86
N PRO A 120 -3.59 8.07 -6.63
CA PRO A 120 -4.88 8.54 -6.15
C PRO A 120 -5.84 7.36 -5.96
N LYS A 121 -6.62 7.42 -4.87
CA LYS A 121 -7.74 6.53 -4.61
C LYS A 121 -9.04 7.28 -4.86
N TYR A 122 -10.07 6.55 -5.27
CA TYR A 122 -11.34 7.16 -5.61
C TYR A 122 -12.52 6.27 -5.23
N TYR A 123 -13.67 6.90 -5.06
CA TYR A 123 -14.93 6.22 -4.73
C TYR A 123 -15.52 5.53 -5.95
N ILE A 124 -16.04 4.31 -5.77
CA ILE A 124 -16.64 3.51 -6.85
C ILE A 124 -18.13 3.22 -6.61
N GLY A 125 -18.82 3.97 -5.75
CA GLY A 125 -20.24 3.73 -5.46
C GLY A 125 -20.52 2.81 -4.26
N THR A 126 -19.50 2.42 -3.48
CA THR A 126 -19.70 1.57 -2.29
C THR A 126 -18.84 1.99 -1.09
N LYS A 127 -19.35 1.76 0.12
CA LYS A 127 -18.60 1.89 1.39
C LYS A 127 -17.93 0.58 1.82
N ILE A 128 -18.15 -0.51 1.10
CA ILE A 128 -17.52 -1.80 1.38
C ILE A 128 -16.02 -1.66 1.08
N CYS A 129 -15.16 -2.15 1.97
CA CYS A 129 -13.71 -2.07 1.75
C CYS A 129 -13.24 -3.04 0.67
N ASN A 130 -12.15 -2.70 -0.02
CA ASN A 130 -11.40 -3.64 -0.86
C ASN A 130 -11.05 -4.92 -0.07
N HIS A 131 -10.85 -6.04 -0.78
CA HIS A 131 -10.70 -7.39 -0.21
C HIS A 131 -11.97 -8.00 0.40
N ASN A 132 -13.15 -7.52 0.01
CA ASN A 132 -14.43 -8.15 0.35
C ASN A 132 -15.21 -8.50 -0.92
N GLU A 133 -15.98 -9.58 -0.88
CA GLU A 133 -16.82 -10.04 -2.00
C GLU A 133 -17.76 -8.94 -2.51
N GLY A 134 -18.38 -8.18 -1.60
CA GLY A 134 -19.25 -7.06 -1.97
C GLY A 134 -18.53 -5.93 -2.70
N PHE A 135 -17.22 -5.74 -2.48
CA PHE A 135 -16.42 -4.78 -3.26
C PHE A 135 -16.15 -5.31 -4.67
N THR A 136 -15.92 -6.63 -4.81
CA THR A 136 -15.82 -7.27 -6.13
C THR A 136 -17.07 -7.02 -6.95
N THR A 137 -18.26 -7.27 -6.40
CA THR A 137 -19.53 -6.98 -7.07
C THR A 137 -19.64 -5.51 -7.45
N ALA A 138 -19.40 -4.59 -6.51
CA ALA A 138 -19.50 -3.15 -6.76
C ALA A 138 -18.51 -2.66 -7.84
N SER A 139 -17.28 -3.19 -7.86
CA SER A 139 -16.25 -2.81 -8.83
C SER A 139 -16.59 -3.22 -10.27
N GLY A 140 -17.38 -4.28 -10.45
CA GLY A 140 -17.87 -4.72 -11.75
C GLY A 140 -19.20 -4.09 -12.17
N ASP A 141 -19.83 -3.30 -11.30
CA ASP A 141 -21.14 -2.72 -11.54
C ASP A 141 -21.06 -1.54 -12.53
N PRO A 142 -21.97 -1.43 -13.51
CA PRO A 142 -22.08 -0.26 -14.38
C PRO A 142 -22.16 1.08 -13.62
N ALA A 143 -22.73 1.10 -12.41
CA ALA A 143 -22.82 2.28 -11.55
C ALA A 143 -21.46 2.77 -11.04
N ALA A 144 -20.42 1.93 -11.02
CA ALA A 144 -19.06 2.33 -10.65
C ALA A 144 -18.35 3.09 -11.79
N GLN A 145 -18.70 2.79 -13.04
CA GLN A 145 -17.98 3.26 -14.23
C GLN A 145 -17.94 4.79 -14.39
N PRO A 146 -19.01 5.55 -14.08
CA PRO A 146 -18.95 7.02 -14.12
C PRO A 146 -17.85 7.60 -13.21
N TYR A 147 -17.65 7.04 -12.02
CA TYR A 147 -16.60 7.50 -11.11
C TYR A 147 -15.21 7.19 -11.66
N THR A 148 -15.00 5.98 -12.19
CA THR A 148 -13.75 5.58 -12.84
C THR A 148 -13.43 6.49 -14.01
N LEU A 149 -14.40 6.74 -14.91
CA LEU A 149 -14.21 7.61 -16.06
C LEU A 149 -13.85 9.04 -15.68
N ALA A 150 -14.48 9.59 -14.64
CA ALA A 150 -14.17 10.94 -14.16
C ALA A 150 -12.72 11.04 -13.66
N ILE A 151 -12.26 10.06 -12.87
CA ILE A 151 -10.89 10.03 -12.34
C ILE A 151 -9.87 9.76 -13.46
N SER A 152 -10.18 8.86 -14.40
CA SER A 152 -9.34 8.63 -15.58
C SER A 152 -9.19 9.90 -16.43
N LYS A 153 -10.25 10.69 -16.57
CA LYS A 153 -10.18 11.99 -17.27
C LYS A 153 -9.27 12.97 -16.53
N ALA A 154 -9.37 13.07 -15.21
CA ALA A 154 -8.48 13.91 -14.41
C ALA A 154 -7.01 13.48 -14.56
N LEU A 155 -6.72 12.18 -14.53
CA LEU A 155 -5.36 11.65 -14.79
C LEU A 155 -4.85 12.02 -16.19
N ALA A 156 -5.69 11.89 -17.21
CA ALA A 156 -5.32 12.25 -18.59
C ALA A 156 -5.05 13.75 -18.74
N MET A 157 -5.85 14.60 -18.09
CA MET A 157 -5.63 16.05 -18.05
C MET A 157 -4.30 16.39 -17.37
N THR A 158 -3.98 15.74 -16.25
CA THR A 158 -2.70 15.90 -15.55
C THR A 158 -1.52 15.48 -16.43
N ALA A 159 -1.62 14.35 -17.13
CA ALA A 159 -0.58 13.91 -18.05
C ALA A 159 -0.38 14.93 -19.20
N LEU A 160 -1.47 15.48 -19.73
CA LEU A 160 -1.42 16.49 -20.79
C LEU A 160 -0.76 17.79 -20.30
N ASP A 161 -1.06 18.24 -19.09
CA ASP A 161 -0.44 19.41 -18.48
C ASP A 161 1.06 19.21 -18.31
N ILE A 162 1.48 18.06 -17.78
CA ILE A 162 2.90 17.72 -17.62
C ILE A 162 3.61 17.69 -18.97
N TYR A 163 2.97 17.13 -20.00
CA TYR A 163 3.54 17.01 -21.34
C TYR A 163 3.64 18.35 -22.06
N THR A 164 2.63 19.21 -21.95
CA THR A 164 2.52 20.46 -22.73
C THR A 164 3.13 21.68 -22.04
N LYS A 165 3.39 21.62 -20.73
CA LYS A 165 3.92 22.73 -19.93
C LYS A 165 5.30 22.36 -19.36
N PRO A 166 6.41 22.67 -20.06
CA PRO A 166 7.76 22.32 -19.60
C PRO A 166 8.12 22.82 -18.19
N ALA A 167 7.57 23.97 -17.79
CA ALA A 167 7.75 24.50 -16.43
C ALA A 167 7.17 23.57 -15.35
N VAL A 168 6.00 22.96 -15.60
CA VAL A 168 5.36 22.01 -14.68
C VAL A 168 6.21 20.76 -14.52
N LEU A 169 6.71 20.20 -15.64
CA LEU A 169 7.61 19.06 -15.60
C LEU A 169 8.90 19.37 -14.83
N LYS A 170 9.43 20.58 -14.97
CA LYS A 170 10.61 21.04 -14.23
C LYS A 170 10.33 21.07 -12.72
N GLU A 171 9.24 21.68 -12.29
CA GLU A 171 8.83 21.74 -10.88
C GLU A 171 8.68 20.34 -10.27
N ILE A 172 8.04 19.42 -10.99
CA ILE A 172 7.86 18.02 -10.56
C ILE A 172 9.20 17.31 -10.35
N LYS A 173 10.16 17.54 -11.26
CA LYS A 173 11.51 16.95 -11.17
C LYS A 173 12.38 17.59 -10.10
N GLU A 174 12.16 18.86 -9.77
CA GLU A 174 12.92 19.55 -8.71
C GLU A 174 12.44 19.14 -7.31
N GLU A 175 11.17 18.76 -7.14
CA GLU A 175 10.64 18.23 -5.88
C GLU A 175 11.09 16.79 -5.60
N PHE A 176 11.37 16.01 -6.64
CA PHE A 176 11.68 14.57 -6.57
C PHE A 176 13.17 14.30 -6.34
#